data_AF-A0A2E9J392-F1
#
_entry.id   AF-A0A2E9J392-F1
#
_cell.length_a   1.000
_cell.length_b   1.000
_cell.length_c   1.000
_cell.angle_alpha   90.00
_cell.angle_beta   90.00
_cell.angle_gamma   90.00
#
_symmetry.space_group_name_H-M   'P 1'
#
loop_
_entity.id
_entity.type
_entity.pdbx_description
1 polymer ?
#
loop_
_entity_poly.entity_id
_entity_poly.type
_entity_poly.pdbx_seq_one_letter_code
_entity_poly.pdbx_strand_id
1 'polypeptide(L)'
;MRLAIAGDLHGDWTCHDERLLDQLQPDALLFVGDLSDGDLRLVKAITRLQLPSAVILGNHDRGKDRSGERLRQQISMLGDLDCSWKMRSWSMPPIAVVGARPCSSGGGFHLSEAVQSVFGPVTEEESVVRIVEAASLAPDHWPLILLAHSGPTGLGSDASSICGRDWKHPHIDWGDRDLAIALERMRQRRSADLVVFGHMHHTLRGGKGERVTFHRDRYGTAYVNAACVPRSGSDEAGHPLIHFTWVEFENCHLSLVSHRWFHPTGKLAYEQTLLRQPSPEMTSC
;
A
#
# COMPACT_ATOMS: atom_id res chain seq x y z
N MET A 1 -8.04 -16.06 3.40
CA MET A 1 -6.81 -15.34 3.77
C MET A 1 -7.13 -13.88 3.97
N ARG A 2 -6.60 -13.25 5.02
CA ARG A 2 -6.94 -11.90 5.50
C ARG A 2 -5.67 -11.07 5.61
N LEU A 3 -5.67 -9.90 4.99
CA LEU A 3 -4.53 -8.98 4.97
C LEU A 3 -4.94 -7.68 5.65
N ALA A 4 -4.12 -7.24 6.59
CA ALA A 4 -4.17 -5.89 7.11
C ALA A 4 -3.22 -5.01 6.29
N ILE A 5 -3.62 -3.76 6.04
CA ILE A 5 -2.82 -2.79 5.29
C ILE A 5 -2.79 -1.48 6.08
N ALA A 6 -1.58 -0.98 6.33
CA ALA A 6 -1.32 0.30 6.96
C ALA A 6 -0.61 1.24 5.97
N GLY A 7 -1.14 2.45 5.80
CA GLY A 7 -0.55 3.47 4.95
C GLY A 7 -0.44 4.80 5.65
N ASP A 8 0.55 5.59 5.24
CA ASP A 8 0.68 7.02 5.58
C ASP A 8 0.62 7.23 7.10
N LEU A 9 1.42 6.43 7.80
CA LEU A 9 1.45 6.34 9.26
C LEU A 9 1.93 7.65 9.89
N HIS A 10 2.91 8.33 9.29
CA HIS A 10 3.51 9.56 9.81
C HIS A 10 3.91 9.49 11.31
N GLY A 11 4.38 8.31 11.74
CA GLY A 11 4.78 8.02 13.12
C GLY A 11 3.62 7.62 14.04
N ASP A 12 2.38 7.58 13.55
CA ASP A 12 1.19 7.14 14.28
C ASP A 12 1.09 5.61 14.33
N TRP A 13 2.03 5.03 15.09
CA TRP A 13 2.11 3.61 15.39
C TRP A 13 2.50 3.40 16.84
N THR A 14 1.68 2.65 17.58
CA THR A 14 1.80 2.50 19.02
C THR A 14 1.73 1.04 19.45
N CYS A 15 1.93 0.78 20.73
CA CYS A 15 1.71 -0.56 21.30
C CYS A 15 0.24 -1.03 21.18
N HIS A 16 -0.71 -0.12 20.91
CA HIS A 16 -2.10 -0.51 20.65
C HIS A 16 -2.26 -1.15 19.27
N ASP A 17 -1.50 -0.71 18.26
CA ASP A 17 -1.50 -1.33 16.93
C ASP A 17 -0.95 -2.76 17.00
N GLU A 18 0.17 -2.96 17.70
CA GLU A 18 0.77 -4.29 17.91
C GLU A 18 -0.21 -5.22 18.65
N ARG A 19 -0.80 -4.76 19.75
CA ARG A 19 -1.80 -5.53 20.50
C ARG A 19 -3.04 -5.83 19.66
N LEU A 20 -3.49 -4.88 18.86
CA LEU A 20 -4.64 -5.07 17.99
C LEU A 20 -4.33 -6.14 16.94
N LEU A 21 -3.15 -6.14 16.34
CA LEU A 21 -2.72 -7.19 15.40
C LEU A 21 -2.67 -8.57 16.07
N ASP A 22 -2.22 -8.66 17.32
CA ASP A 22 -2.25 -9.91 18.10
C ASP A 22 -3.69 -10.43 18.30
N GLN A 23 -4.67 -9.53 18.45
CA GLN A 23 -6.09 -9.90 18.56
C GLN A 23 -6.71 -10.29 17.20
N LEU A 24 -6.41 -9.53 16.15
CA LEU A 24 -7.01 -9.71 14.82
C LEU A 24 -6.44 -10.92 14.08
N GLN A 25 -5.17 -11.24 14.32
CA GLN A 25 -4.42 -12.31 13.67
C GLN A 25 -4.60 -12.31 12.14
N PRO A 26 -4.28 -11.21 11.42
CA PRO A 26 -4.23 -11.25 9.96
C PRO A 26 -3.12 -12.19 9.49
N ASP A 27 -3.28 -12.76 8.30
CA ASP A 27 -2.30 -13.67 7.71
C ASP A 27 -1.02 -12.92 7.28
N ALA A 28 -1.14 -11.64 6.91
CA ALA A 28 -0.02 -10.74 6.67
C ALA A 28 -0.41 -9.26 6.85
N LEU A 29 0.62 -8.42 7.00
CA LEU A 29 0.51 -6.96 7.09
C LEU A 29 1.33 -6.26 6.00
N LEU A 30 0.69 -5.36 5.25
CA LEU A 30 1.34 -4.59 4.19
C LEU A 30 1.46 -3.12 4.60
N PHE A 31 2.65 -2.54 4.39
CA PHE A 31 2.92 -1.12 4.64
C PHE A 31 3.12 -0.38 3.33
N VAL A 32 2.32 0.65 3.06
CA VAL A 32 2.36 1.44 1.81
C VAL A 32 3.14 2.76 1.93
N GLY A 33 4.11 2.82 2.84
CA GLY A 33 5.04 3.94 2.95
C GLY A 33 4.53 5.11 3.79
N ASP A 34 5.35 6.16 3.84
CA ASP A 34 5.22 7.30 4.73
C ASP A 34 5.07 6.85 6.19
N LEU A 35 6.01 5.99 6.59
CA LEU A 35 6.06 5.39 7.91
C LEU A 35 6.24 6.46 8.98
N SER A 36 7.32 7.23 8.92
CA SER A 36 7.66 8.17 10.00
C SER A 36 8.68 9.24 9.61
N ASP A 37 8.60 9.79 8.40
CA ASP A 37 9.47 10.90 7.92
C ASP A 37 10.98 10.59 8.06
N GLY A 38 11.31 9.30 7.90
CA GLY A 38 12.65 8.75 8.06
C GLY A 38 13.02 8.37 9.49
N ASP A 39 12.21 8.56 10.53
CA ASP A 39 12.51 8.04 11.87
C ASP A 39 12.70 6.49 11.85
N LEU A 40 13.80 5.99 12.41
CA LEU A 40 14.09 4.55 12.43
C LEU A 40 13.31 3.80 13.51
N ARG A 41 12.67 4.50 14.46
CA ARG A 41 11.95 3.87 15.57
C ARG A 41 10.80 2.98 15.08
N LEU A 42 10.02 3.47 14.12
CA LEU A 42 8.93 2.70 13.53
C LEU A 42 9.46 1.55 12.66
N VAL A 43 10.48 1.80 11.84
CA VAL A 43 11.14 0.73 11.07
C VAL A 43 11.63 -0.39 12.00
N LYS A 44 12.21 -0.03 13.16
CA LYS A 44 12.63 -1.00 14.19
C LYS A 44 11.47 -1.73 14.86
N ALA A 45 10.30 -1.10 14.99
CA ALA A 45 9.10 -1.75 15.49
C ALA A 45 8.58 -2.77 14.47
N ILE A 46 8.51 -2.38 13.19
CA ILE A 46 8.08 -3.25 12.08
C ILE A 46 8.96 -4.50 11.99
N THR A 47 10.28 -4.39 12.15
CA THR A 47 11.18 -5.55 12.09
C THR A 47 11.03 -6.53 13.26
N ARG A 48 10.30 -6.18 14.31
CA ARG A 48 10.03 -7.04 15.47
C ARG A 48 8.69 -7.76 15.41
N LEU A 49 7.84 -7.38 14.45
CA LEU A 49 6.55 -8.03 14.21
C LEU A 49 6.77 -9.51 13.89
N GLN A 50 5.98 -10.37 14.53
CA GLN A 50 6.05 -11.82 14.34
C GLN A 50 5.21 -12.29 13.13
N LEU A 51 4.36 -11.42 12.58
CA LEU A 51 3.52 -11.71 11.43
C LEU A 51 4.24 -11.40 10.11
N PRO A 52 3.98 -12.20 9.05
CA PRO A 52 4.50 -11.92 7.71
C PRO A 52 4.16 -10.49 7.28
N SER A 53 5.20 -9.71 6.94
CA SER A 53 5.05 -8.30 6.60
C SER A 53 5.81 -7.93 5.34
N ALA A 54 5.29 -6.95 4.60
CA ALA A 54 5.92 -6.39 3.41
C ALA A 54 5.81 -4.86 3.43
N VAL A 55 6.87 -4.17 3.00
CA VAL A 55 7.04 -2.72 3.14
C VAL A 55 7.50 -2.13 1.82
N ILE A 56 6.79 -1.10 1.37
CA ILE A 56 7.32 -0.13 0.41
C ILE A 56 7.49 1.21 1.13
N LEU A 57 8.61 1.90 0.92
CA LEU A 57 8.86 3.21 1.53
C LEU A 57 8.21 4.31 0.70
N GLY A 58 7.69 5.34 1.37
CA GLY A 58 7.04 6.51 0.77
C GLY A 58 7.96 7.71 0.62
N ASN A 59 7.46 8.80 0.01
CA ASN A 59 8.30 9.95 -0.30
C ASN A 59 8.75 10.73 0.94
N HIS A 60 8.07 10.57 2.08
CA HIS A 60 8.48 11.15 3.35
C HIS A 60 9.55 10.30 4.06
N ASP A 61 9.64 9.00 3.79
CA ASP A 61 10.56 8.11 4.50
C ASP A 61 12.04 8.40 4.25
N ARG A 62 12.39 9.01 3.11
CA ARG A 62 13.76 9.52 2.91
C ARG A 62 14.14 10.65 3.88
N GLY A 63 13.17 11.22 4.60
CA GLY A 63 13.34 12.39 5.45
C GLY A 63 13.86 13.59 4.66
N LYS A 64 14.61 14.46 5.33
CA LYS A 64 15.29 15.61 4.70
C LYS A 64 16.69 15.27 4.18
N ASP A 65 17.07 13.99 4.17
CA ASP A 65 18.40 13.53 3.77
C ASP A 65 18.48 13.30 2.26
N ARG A 66 19.24 14.14 1.56
CA ARG A 66 19.48 14.03 0.11
C ARG A 66 20.59 13.03 -0.24
N SER A 67 21.46 12.68 0.71
CA SER A 67 22.56 11.75 0.49
C SER A 67 22.09 10.30 0.34
N GLY A 68 20.89 10.00 0.81
CA GLY A 68 20.31 8.66 0.82
C GLY A 68 20.86 7.75 1.92
N GLU A 69 21.72 8.23 2.82
CA GLU A 69 22.21 7.46 3.97
C GLU A 69 21.04 6.97 4.83
N ARG A 70 20.06 7.85 5.10
CA ARG A 70 18.89 7.52 5.91
C ARG A 70 18.01 6.47 5.26
N LEU A 71 17.82 6.58 3.95
CA LEU A 71 17.09 5.59 3.16
C LEU A 71 17.81 4.23 3.19
N ARG A 72 19.14 4.24 3.01
CA ARG A 72 19.98 3.03 3.08
C ARG A 72 19.90 2.35 4.45
N GLN A 73 19.92 3.12 5.53
CA GLN A 73 19.73 2.60 6.90
C GLN A 73 18.39 1.88 7.05
N GLN A 74 17.30 2.49 6.57
CA GLN A 74 15.96 1.88 6.66
C GLN A 74 15.87 0.59 5.84
N ILE A 75 16.33 0.60 4.58
CA ILE A 75 16.34 -0.59 3.72
C ILE A 75 17.20 -1.70 4.37
N SER A 76 18.36 -1.36 4.91
CA SER A 76 19.23 -2.32 5.59
C SER A 76 18.58 -2.90 6.85
N MET A 77 17.78 -2.12 7.59
CA MET A 77 17.05 -2.61 8.76
C MET A 77 15.87 -3.50 8.37
N LEU A 78 15.12 -3.11 7.33
CA LEU A 78 13.98 -3.86 6.82
C LEU A 78 14.41 -5.20 6.21
N GLY A 79 15.58 -5.25 5.56
CA GLY A 79 16.10 -6.45 4.92
C GLY A 79 15.11 -7.02 3.91
N ASP A 80 14.65 -8.25 4.16
CA ASP A 80 13.70 -8.94 3.29
C ASP A 80 12.27 -8.40 3.36
N LEU A 81 11.93 -7.55 4.35
CA LEU A 81 10.62 -6.90 4.47
C LEU A 81 10.43 -5.79 3.42
N ASP A 82 11.50 -5.11 3.03
CA ASP A 82 11.48 -4.11 1.96
C ASP A 82 11.11 -4.79 0.64
N CYS A 83 10.30 -4.13 -0.18
CA CYS A 83 9.84 -4.63 -1.49
C CYS A 83 10.28 -3.75 -2.67
N SER A 84 11.17 -2.77 -2.46
CA SER A 84 11.66 -1.85 -3.51
C SER A 84 12.06 -2.60 -4.80
N TRP A 85 11.22 -2.51 -5.85
CA TRP A 85 11.41 -3.20 -7.14
C TRP A 85 11.62 -4.71 -7.08
N LYS A 86 11.11 -5.40 -6.05
CA LYS A 86 11.32 -6.84 -5.87
C LYS A 86 10.10 -7.52 -5.28
N MET A 87 10.03 -8.84 -5.46
CA MET A 87 9.02 -9.67 -4.81
C MET A 87 9.45 -9.99 -3.39
N ARG A 88 8.51 -9.93 -2.45
CA ARG A 88 8.70 -10.34 -1.06
C ARG A 88 9.04 -11.83 -0.98
N SER A 89 10.15 -12.16 -0.32
CA SER A 89 10.60 -13.54 -0.13
C SER A 89 9.98 -14.17 1.13
N TRP A 90 8.91 -14.93 0.97
CA TRP A 90 8.32 -15.78 2.01
C TRP A 90 7.67 -17.02 1.39
N SER A 91 7.36 -18.02 2.22
CA SER A 91 6.60 -19.22 1.80
C SER A 91 5.16 -19.21 2.31
N MET A 92 4.88 -18.47 3.40
CA MET A 92 3.56 -18.33 4.00
C MET A 92 3.35 -16.87 4.44
N PRO A 93 2.15 -16.30 4.22
CA PRO A 93 1.01 -16.88 3.51
C PRO A 93 1.24 -17.03 1.99
N PRO A 94 0.44 -17.85 1.28
CA PRO A 94 0.60 -18.10 -0.16
C PRO A 94 0.09 -16.92 -1.01
N ILE A 95 0.79 -15.78 -0.92
CA ILE A 95 0.59 -14.56 -1.72
C ILE A 95 1.88 -14.04 -2.28
N ALA A 96 1.84 -13.59 -3.53
CA ALA A 96 2.94 -12.87 -4.14
C ALA A 96 2.74 -11.38 -3.92
N VAL A 97 3.68 -10.73 -3.21
CA VAL A 97 3.68 -9.27 -3.02
C VAL A 97 4.90 -8.70 -3.73
N VAL A 98 4.67 -7.85 -4.72
CA VAL A 98 5.70 -7.23 -5.55
C VAL A 98 5.69 -5.73 -5.31
N GLY A 99 6.81 -5.17 -4.87
CA GLY A 99 6.88 -3.73 -4.67
C GLY A 99 7.22 -2.97 -5.95
N ALA A 100 6.60 -1.80 -6.09
CA ALA A 100 6.86 -0.86 -7.16
C ALA A 100 8.08 0.04 -6.84
N ARG A 101 8.12 1.24 -7.44
CA ARG A 101 9.15 2.24 -7.17
C ARG A 101 9.09 2.74 -5.72
N PRO A 102 10.19 2.67 -4.95
CA PRO A 102 10.24 3.21 -3.60
C PRO A 102 10.30 4.74 -3.59
N CYS A 103 9.83 5.33 -2.50
CA CYS A 103 9.86 6.75 -2.20
C CYS A 103 9.27 7.65 -3.31
N SER A 104 8.32 7.12 -4.07
CA SER A 104 7.66 7.84 -5.14
C SER A 104 6.85 9.01 -4.59
N SER A 105 6.96 10.21 -5.17
CA SER A 105 6.12 11.36 -4.80
C SER A 105 4.90 11.53 -5.70
N GLY A 106 4.58 10.51 -6.51
CA GLY A 106 3.60 10.62 -7.59
C GLY A 106 4.02 11.58 -8.71
N GLY A 107 3.08 11.87 -9.62
CA GLY A 107 3.23 12.85 -10.69
C GLY A 107 4.05 12.36 -11.89
N GLY A 108 3.98 11.07 -12.23
CA GLY A 108 4.70 10.47 -13.35
C GLY A 108 5.92 9.65 -12.92
N PHE A 109 7.05 9.85 -13.59
CA PHE A 109 8.32 9.19 -13.24
C PHE A 109 9.37 10.19 -12.76
N HIS A 110 9.77 10.06 -11.51
CA HIS A 110 10.85 10.85 -10.92
C HIS A 110 11.54 10.09 -9.79
N LEU A 111 12.86 10.24 -9.70
CA LEU A 111 13.66 9.74 -8.59
C LEU A 111 14.30 10.92 -7.86
N SER A 112 14.05 11.02 -6.55
CA SER A 112 14.78 11.97 -5.72
C SER A 112 16.27 11.64 -5.67
N GLU A 113 17.11 12.63 -5.36
CA GLU A 113 18.56 12.44 -5.21
C GLU A 113 18.91 11.35 -4.18
N ALA A 114 18.12 11.24 -3.11
CA ALA A 114 18.30 10.20 -2.09
C ALA A 114 18.09 8.80 -2.67
N VAL A 115 17.05 8.62 -3.48
CA VAL A 115 16.75 7.34 -4.14
C VAL A 115 17.84 7.01 -5.16
N GLN A 116 18.26 7.99 -5.97
CA GLN A 116 19.35 7.80 -6.93
C GLN A 116 20.68 7.45 -6.24
N SER A 117 20.95 8.01 -5.07
CA SER A 117 22.16 7.72 -4.30
C SER A 117 22.18 6.30 -3.72
N VAL A 118 21.00 5.72 -3.46
CA VAL A 118 20.87 4.35 -2.92
C VAL A 118 20.83 3.29 -4.02
N PHE A 119 20.01 3.51 -5.04
CA PHE A 119 19.71 2.52 -6.08
C PHE A 119 20.43 2.77 -7.40
N GLY A 120 21.20 3.85 -7.50
CA GLY A 120 21.75 4.34 -8.75
C GLY A 120 20.70 5.10 -9.59
N PRO A 121 21.12 5.66 -10.74
CA PRO A 121 20.17 6.13 -11.73
C PRO A 121 19.33 4.94 -12.21
N VAL A 122 18.01 5.12 -12.23
CA VAL A 122 17.06 4.15 -12.80
C VAL A 122 16.14 4.93 -13.72
N THR A 123 16.05 4.50 -14.96
CA THR A 123 15.13 5.07 -15.96
C THR A 123 13.71 4.57 -15.74
N GLU A 124 12.72 5.24 -16.35
CA GLU A 124 11.33 4.78 -16.32
C GLU A 124 11.20 3.36 -16.85
N GLU A 125 11.89 3.06 -17.96
CA GLU A 125 11.89 1.74 -18.57
C GLU A 125 12.52 0.67 -17.65
N GLU A 126 13.64 0.96 -17.00
CA GLU A 126 14.26 0.02 -16.06
C GLU A 126 13.36 -0.22 -14.84
N SER A 127 12.66 0.81 -14.34
CA SER A 127 11.66 0.65 -13.27
C SER A 127 10.54 -0.29 -13.71
N VAL A 128 9.99 -0.08 -14.91
CA VAL A 128 8.97 -0.95 -15.51
C VAL A 128 9.46 -2.39 -15.61
N VAL A 129 10.65 -2.61 -16.17
CA VAL A 129 11.23 -3.94 -16.34
C VAL A 129 11.39 -4.65 -15.00
N ARG A 130 11.92 -3.96 -13.98
CA ARG A 130 12.07 -4.55 -12.64
C ARG A 130 10.75 -4.99 -12.02
N ILE A 131 9.69 -4.18 -12.16
CA ILE A 131 8.35 -4.53 -11.65
C ILE A 131 7.81 -5.76 -12.38
N VAL A 132 7.90 -5.78 -13.72
CA VAL A 132 7.40 -6.88 -14.57
C VAL A 132 8.17 -8.17 -14.29
N GLU A 133 9.50 -8.10 -14.19
CA GLU A 133 10.35 -9.25 -13.89
C GLU A 133 10.05 -9.80 -12.50
N ALA A 134 9.96 -8.95 -11.47
CA ALA A 134 9.61 -9.37 -10.13
C ALA A 134 8.22 -10.03 -10.08
N ALA A 135 7.23 -9.48 -10.79
CA ALA A 135 5.91 -10.08 -10.91
C ALA A 135 5.89 -11.41 -11.68
N SER A 136 6.81 -11.61 -12.63
CA SER A 136 6.91 -12.87 -13.37
C SER A 136 7.41 -14.04 -12.53
N LEU A 137 7.98 -13.78 -11.34
CA LEU A 137 8.39 -14.79 -10.38
C LEU A 137 7.23 -15.28 -9.50
N ALA A 138 6.06 -14.62 -9.56
CA ALA A 138 4.90 -14.96 -8.74
C ALA A 138 4.31 -16.32 -9.16
N PRO A 139 4.08 -17.26 -8.21
CA PRO A 139 3.39 -18.50 -8.52
C PRO A 139 1.98 -18.26 -9.07
N ASP A 140 1.59 -18.97 -10.14
CA ASP A 140 0.31 -18.79 -10.82
C ASP A 140 -0.92 -19.00 -9.92
N HIS A 141 -0.78 -19.84 -8.90
CA HIS A 141 -1.85 -20.21 -7.96
C HIS A 141 -1.86 -19.39 -6.66
N TRP A 142 -1.04 -18.33 -6.57
CA TRP A 142 -1.05 -17.38 -5.44
C TRP A 142 -1.63 -16.05 -5.92
N PRO A 143 -2.46 -15.35 -5.13
CA PRO A 143 -2.85 -13.99 -5.51
C PRO A 143 -1.63 -13.08 -5.68
N LEU A 144 -1.67 -12.25 -6.72
CA LEU A 144 -0.60 -11.31 -7.07
C LEU A 144 -1.00 -9.89 -6.66
N ILE A 145 -0.25 -9.34 -5.70
CA ILE A 145 -0.43 -8.00 -5.15
C ILE A 145 0.75 -7.12 -5.55
N LEU A 146 0.44 -5.93 -6.06
CA LEU A 146 1.42 -4.88 -6.32
C LEU A 146 1.35 -3.87 -5.17
N LEU A 147 2.49 -3.62 -4.53
CA LEU A 147 2.61 -2.73 -3.38
C LEU A 147 3.37 -1.46 -3.80
N ALA A 148 2.72 -0.31 -3.74
CA ALA A 148 3.32 0.96 -4.11
C ALA A 148 3.06 2.01 -3.02
N HIS A 149 3.83 3.10 -3.00
CA HIS A 149 3.43 4.25 -2.18
C HIS A 149 2.44 5.14 -2.94
N SER A 150 2.72 5.46 -4.21
CA SER A 150 1.78 6.16 -5.09
C SER A 150 1.08 5.18 -6.04
N GLY A 151 -0.21 5.39 -6.28
CA GLY A 151 -0.98 4.59 -7.25
C GLY A 151 -0.57 4.90 -8.70
N PRO A 152 -1.04 4.11 -9.69
CA PRO A 152 -0.67 4.32 -11.09
C PRO A 152 -1.34 5.55 -11.71
N THR A 153 -0.69 6.14 -12.73
CA THR A 153 -1.33 7.12 -13.61
C THR A 153 -2.53 6.49 -14.34
N GLY A 154 -3.53 7.31 -14.67
CA GLY A 154 -4.77 6.94 -15.36
C GLY A 154 -5.99 6.94 -14.44
N LEU A 155 -5.80 7.24 -13.15
CA LEU A 155 -6.83 7.20 -12.11
C LEU A 155 -6.99 8.53 -11.36
N GLY A 156 -6.50 9.64 -11.92
CA GLY A 156 -6.46 10.96 -11.28
C GLY A 156 -7.14 12.10 -12.06
N SER A 157 -8.33 11.85 -12.63
CA SER A 157 -9.07 12.85 -13.42
C SER A 157 -9.44 14.14 -12.66
N ASP A 158 -9.75 14.02 -11.37
CA ASP A 158 -10.28 15.08 -10.52
C ASP A 158 -9.59 15.07 -9.16
N ALA A 159 -9.78 16.11 -8.35
CA ALA A 159 -9.20 16.20 -7.00
C ALA A 159 -9.54 15.00 -6.10
N SER A 160 -10.78 14.50 -6.21
CA SER A 160 -11.31 13.38 -5.43
C SER A 160 -11.04 12.00 -6.05
N SER A 161 -10.45 11.94 -7.25
CA SER A 161 -10.09 10.66 -7.87
C SER A 161 -8.98 9.97 -7.07
N ILE A 162 -8.91 8.65 -7.14
CA ILE A 162 -8.01 7.83 -6.31
C ILE A 162 -6.53 8.25 -6.40
N CYS A 163 -6.07 8.73 -7.57
CA CYS A 163 -4.71 9.26 -7.81
C CYS A 163 -4.70 10.77 -8.15
N GLY A 164 -5.72 11.54 -7.79
CA GLY A 164 -5.89 12.92 -8.26
C GLY A 164 -5.35 14.01 -7.33
N ARG A 165 -4.51 14.92 -7.83
CA ARG A 165 -3.91 15.99 -7.02
C ARG A 165 -4.96 16.99 -6.51
N ASP A 166 -5.05 17.16 -5.20
CA ASP A 166 -6.02 18.05 -4.54
C ASP A 166 -5.40 19.33 -3.95
N TRP A 167 -4.07 19.40 -3.83
CA TRP A 167 -3.37 20.51 -3.17
C TRP A 167 -2.96 21.67 -4.08
N LYS A 168 -3.16 21.56 -5.40
CA LYS A 168 -2.82 22.60 -6.38
C LYS A 168 -3.67 22.49 -7.66
N HIS A 169 -4.11 23.63 -8.19
CA HIS A 169 -4.78 23.74 -9.49
C HIS A 169 -3.80 23.86 -10.67
N PRO A 170 -4.15 23.34 -11.87
CA PRO A 170 -5.30 22.47 -12.12
C PRO A 170 -5.14 21.12 -11.40
N HIS A 171 -6.27 20.50 -11.08
CA HIS A 171 -6.30 19.10 -10.65
C HIS A 171 -5.83 18.25 -11.82
N ILE A 172 -4.86 17.39 -11.57
CA ILE A 172 -4.25 16.54 -12.58
C ILE A 172 -3.95 15.19 -11.96
N ASP A 173 -3.75 14.21 -12.84
CA ASP A 173 -3.31 12.89 -12.44
C ASP A 173 -1.93 12.96 -11.77
N TRP A 174 -1.85 12.38 -10.59
CA TRP A 174 -0.66 12.36 -9.75
C TRP A 174 -0.14 10.94 -9.51
N GLY A 175 -0.58 9.98 -10.30
CA GLY A 175 -0.09 8.61 -10.20
C GLY A 175 1.29 8.40 -10.85
N ASP A 176 1.82 7.19 -10.65
CA ASP A 176 3.10 6.71 -11.17
C ASP A 176 2.95 6.14 -12.58
N ARG A 177 3.74 6.67 -13.52
CA ARG A 177 3.67 6.28 -14.94
C ARG A 177 4.34 4.94 -15.22
N ASP A 178 5.46 4.66 -14.56
CA ASP A 178 6.12 3.35 -14.60
C ASP A 178 5.23 2.23 -14.05
N LEU A 179 4.51 2.48 -12.95
CA LEU A 179 3.56 1.49 -12.42
C LEU A 179 2.42 1.22 -13.42
N ALA A 180 1.86 2.26 -14.04
CA ALA A 180 0.82 2.10 -15.06
C ALA A 180 1.30 1.29 -16.27
N ILE A 181 2.51 1.58 -16.77
CA ILE A 181 3.11 0.84 -17.89
C ILE A 181 3.41 -0.61 -17.50
N ALA A 182 3.94 -0.85 -16.29
CA ALA A 182 4.22 -2.20 -15.81
C ALA A 182 2.94 -3.04 -15.73
N LEU A 183 1.86 -2.48 -15.16
CA LEU A 183 0.56 -3.15 -15.10
C LEU A 183 0.04 -3.51 -16.50
N GLU A 184 0.16 -2.61 -17.47
CA GLU A 184 -0.23 -2.90 -18.86
C GLU A 184 0.61 -4.04 -19.48
N ARG A 185 1.93 -4.05 -19.26
CA ARG A 185 2.79 -5.12 -19.77
C ARG A 185 2.53 -6.46 -19.10
N MET A 186 2.27 -6.46 -17.80
CA MET A 186 1.96 -7.66 -17.03
C MET A 186 0.72 -8.39 -17.58
N ARG A 187 -0.31 -7.64 -18.02
CA ARG A 187 -1.55 -8.19 -18.59
C ARG A 187 -1.35 -9.17 -19.75
N GLN A 188 -0.21 -9.11 -20.45
CA GLN A 188 0.11 -10.07 -21.52
C GLN A 188 0.32 -11.50 -21.01
N ARG A 189 0.66 -11.67 -19.73
CA ARG A 189 0.84 -12.96 -19.08
C ARG A 189 -0.17 -13.18 -17.96
N ARG A 190 -0.26 -12.20 -17.06
CA ARG A 190 -1.09 -12.26 -15.85
C ARG A 190 -1.34 -10.85 -15.32
N SER A 191 -2.61 -10.51 -15.12
CA SER A 191 -2.99 -9.28 -14.43
C SER A 191 -2.68 -9.37 -12.93
N ALA A 192 -2.41 -8.23 -12.30
CA ALA A 192 -2.45 -8.13 -10.85
C ALA A 192 -3.88 -8.38 -10.35
N ASP A 193 -4.01 -9.09 -9.24
CA ASP A 193 -5.30 -9.28 -8.55
C ASP A 193 -5.64 -8.02 -7.74
N LEU A 194 -4.63 -7.39 -7.13
CA LEU A 194 -4.77 -6.18 -6.33
C LEU A 194 -3.54 -5.26 -6.45
N VAL A 195 -3.77 -3.96 -6.54
CA VAL A 195 -2.76 -2.91 -6.39
C VAL A 195 -3.09 -2.12 -5.14
N VAL A 196 -2.17 -2.11 -4.17
CA VAL A 196 -2.32 -1.44 -2.87
C VAL A 196 -1.34 -0.29 -2.80
N PHE A 197 -1.84 0.90 -2.47
CA PHE A 197 -1.00 2.10 -2.36
C PHE A 197 -1.50 3.10 -1.33
N GLY A 198 -0.73 4.15 -1.08
CA GLY A 198 -1.02 5.24 -0.15
C GLY A 198 -0.91 6.61 -0.82
N HIS A 199 -0.18 7.54 -0.18
CA HIS A 199 0.18 8.90 -0.64
C HIS A 199 -0.99 9.89 -0.72
N MET A 200 -2.03 9.53 -1.46
CA MET A 200 -3.17 10.40 -1.71
C MET A 200 -4.17 10.26 -0.56
N HIS A 201 -4.07 11.09 0.48
CA HIS A 201 -4.89 10.95 1.68
C HIS A 201 -6.39 10.90 1.39
N HIS A 202 -7.13 10.10 2.18
CA HIS A 202 -8.58 9.91 2.07
C HIS A 202 -9.33 11.24 2.15
N THR A 203 -9.12 12.00 3.22
CA THR A 203 -9.69 13.34 3.35
C THR A 203 -8.91 14.32 2.48
N LEU A 204 -9.64 15.04 1.62
CA LEU A 204 -9.04 16.00 0.71
C LEU A 204 -8.46 17.20 1.45
N ARG A 205 -7.33 17.72 0.95
CA ARG A 205 -6.62 18.83 1.56
C ARG A 205 -7.54 20.04 1.77
N GLY A 206 -7.57 20.53 3.01
CA GLY A 206 -8.41 21.65 3.42
C GLY A 206 -9.87 21.28 3.69
N GLY A 207 -10.17 20.00 3.93
CA GLY A 207 -11.52 19.55 4.30
C GLY A 207 -12.52 19.63 3.14
N LYS A 208 -12.04 19.45 1.90
CA LYS A 208 -12.83 19.64 0.68
C LYS A 208 -13.67 18.42 0.29
N GLY A 209 -13.82 17.45 1.20
CA GLY A 209 -14.53 16.20 0.98
C GLY A 209 -13.61 14.98 1.08
N GLU A 210 -14.11 13.86 0.57
CA GLU A 210 -13.45 12.56 0.64
C GLU A 210 -13.03 12.07 -0.76
N ARG A 211 -11.93 11.33 -0.80
CA ARG A 211 -11.36 10.71 -2.00
C ARG A 211 -12.04 9.37 -2.27
N VAL A 212 -12.18 9.02 -3.55
CA VAL A 212 -12.48 7.65 -3.95
C VAL A 212 -11.27 6.78 -3.61
N THR A 213 -11.45 5.79 -2.75
CA THR A 213 -10.34 4.95 -2.26
C THR A 213 -10.27 3.58 -2.92
N PHE A 214 -11.23 3.24 -3.78
CA PHE A 214 -11.28 1.96 -4.49
C PHE A 214 -11.67 2.14 -5.95
N HIS A 215 -11.00 1.40 -6.83
CA HIS A 215 -11.36 1.28 -8.23
C HIS A 215 -11.14 -0.16 -8.69
N ARG A 216 -11.96 -0.65 -9.63
CA ARG A 216 -11.71 -1.90 -10.33
C ARG A 216 -11.75 -1.64 -11.82
N ASP A 217 -10.69 -2.00 -12.52
CA ASP A 217 -10.63 -1.80 -13.96
C ASP A 217 -11.41 -2.87 -14.73
N ARG A 218 -11.56 -2.65 -16.04
CA ARG A 218 -12.25 -3.58 -16.96
C ARG A 218 -11.55 -4.94 -17.11
N TYR A 219 -10.29 -5.05 -16.68
CA TYR A 219 -9.51 -6.29 -16.74
C TYR A 219 -9.56 -7.05 -15.41
N GLY A 220 -10.32 -6.54 -14.44
CA GLY A 220 -10.57 -7.17 -13.16
C GLY A 220 -9.58 -6.80 -12.05
N THR A 221 -8.52 -6.04 -12.35
CA THR A 221 -7.55 -5.58 -11.35
C THR A 221 -8.20 -4.60 -10.40
N ALA A 222 -8.09 -4.87 -9.10
CA ALA A 222 -8.55 -3.98 -8.05
C ALA A 222 -7.44 -3.02 -7.63
N TYR A 223 -7.81 -1.80 -7.27
CA TYR A 223 -6.94 -0.74 -6.79
C TYR A 223 -7.52 -0.25 -5.48
N VAL A 224 -6.72 -0.24 -4.41
CA VAL A 224 -7.12 0.29 -3.12
C VAL A 224 -6.07 1.24 -2.57
N ASN A 225 -6.54 2.42 -2.18
CA ASN A 225 -5.75 3.44 -1.51
C ASN A 225 -5.96 3.33 0.00
N ALA A 226 -4.89 3.06 0.74
CA ALA A 226 -4.87 2.85 2.18
C ALA A 226 -4.37 4.06 2.99
N ALA A 227 -4.25 5.25 2.38
CA ALA A 227 -3.79 6.49 3.00
C ALA A 227 -4.84 7.16 3.91
N CYS A 228 -5.25 6.49 4.98
CA CYS A 228 -6.15 7.08 5.97
C CYS A 228 -5.36 7.97 6.93
N VAL A 229 -5.54 9.29 6.88
CA VAL A 229 -4.81 10.23 7.74
C VAL A 229 -5.77 11.27 8.34
N PRO A 230 -5.92 11.33 9.67
CA PRO A 230 -5.29 10.47 10.68
C PRO A 230 -5.84 9.04 10.65
N ARG A 231 -4.99 8.06 10.98
CA ARG A 231 -5.39 6.64 11.06
C ARG A 231 -5.77 6.18 12.48
N SER A 232 -5.47 7.00 13.48
CA SER A 232 -6.00 6.86 14.82
C SER A 232 -7.08 7.90 15.07
N GLY A 233 -8.02 7.56 15.94
CA GLY A 233 -9.13 8.42 16.29
C GLY A 233 -9.76 8.02 17.60
N SER A 234 -10.97 8.50 17.85
CA SER A 234 -11.76 8.07 19.00
C SER A 234 -13.23 7.93 18.63
N ASP A 235 -13.93 7.02 19.29
CA ASP A 235 -15.38 6.89 19.18
C ASP A 235 -16.10 8.03 19.93
N GLU A 236 -17.44 8.04 19.89
CA GLU A 236 -18.26 9.05 20.60
C GLU A 236 -18.03 9.05 22.12
N ALA A 237 -17.57 7.94 22.70
CA ALA A 237 -17.27 7.80 24.11
C ALA A 237 -15.80 8.15 24.45
N GLY A 238 -14.99 8.55 23.47
CA GLY A 238 -13.58 8.88 23.64
C GLY A 238 -12.64 7.67 23.71
N HIS A 239 -13.12 6.47 23.37
CA HIS A 239 -12.25 5.29 23.30
C HIS A 239 -11.41 5.32 22.02
N PRO A 240 -10.13 4.91 22.09
CA PRO A 240 -9.25 4.90 20.94
C PRO A 240 -9.78 3.98 19.82
N LEU A 241 -9.59 4.43 18.59
CA LEU A 241 -9.85 3.70 17.36
C LEU A 241 -8.61 3.66 16.48
N ILE A 242 -8.41 2.54 15.81
CA ILE A 242 -7.27 2.28 14.92
C ILE A 242 -7.79 1.79 13.58
N HIS A 243 -7.35 2.45 12.51
CA HIS A 243 -7.71 2.09 11.14
C HIS A 243 -6.78 1.03 10.55
N PHE A 244 -7.35 0.05 9.86
CA PHE A 244 -6.65 -0.74 8.86
C PHE A 244 -7.50 -0.81 7.60
N THR A 245 -6.86 -0.74 6.44
CA THR A 245 -7.49 -1.26 5.22
C THR A 245 -7.42 -2.79 5.28
N TRP A 246 -8.55 -3.45 5.09
CA TRP A 246 -8.71 -4.89 5.29
C TRP A 246 -9.14 -5.55 3.99
N VAL A 247 -8.38 -6.58 3.62
CA VAL A 247 -8.56 -7.32 2.36
C VAL A 247 -8.68 -8.80 2.66
N GLU A 248 -9.61 -9.47 1.98
CA GLU A 248 -9.76 -10.92 2.09
C GLU A 248 -9.74 -11.59 0.72
N PHE A 249 -9.01 -12.68 0.63
CA PHE A 249 -8.99 -13.59 -0.51
C PHE A 249 -9.59 -14.94 -0.11
N GLU A 250 -10.51 -15.44 -0.93
CA GLU A 250 -11.12 -16.77 -0.84
C GLU A 250 -10.76 -17.54 -2.12
N ASN A 251 -10.17 -18.73 -1.99
CA ASN A 251 -9.74 -19.54 -3.14
C ASN A 251 -8.92 -18.77 -4.18
N CYS A 252 -8.01 -17.91 -3.70
CA CYS A 252 -7.18 -17.00 -4.50
C CYS A 252 -7.92 -15.85 -5.20
N HIS A 253 -9.23 -15.68 -4.97
CA HIS A 253 -10.02 -14.58 -5.50
C HIS A 253 -10.25 -13.49 -4.46
N LEU A 254 -10.15 -12.23 -4.88
CA LEU A 254 -10.42 -11.08 -4.03
C LEU A 254 -11.91 -11.02 -3.65
N SER A 255 -12.22 -11.33 -2.40
CA SER A 255 -13.58 -11.46 -1.88
C SER A 255 -14.06 -10.21 -1.13
N LEU A 256 -13.15 -9.51 -0.45
CA LEU A 256 -13.46 -8.33 0.35
C LEU A 256 -12.37 -7.26 0.22
N VAL A 257 -12.79 -6.01 0.12
CA VAL A 257 -11.98 -4.82 0.40
C VAL A 257 -12.80 -3.87 1.27
N SER A 258 -12.25 -3.44 2.39
CA SER A 258 -12.92 -2.52 3.30
C SER A 258 -11.94 -1.62 4.06
N HIS A 259 -12.41 -0.46 4.51
CA HIS A 259 -11.75 0.31 5.55
C HIS A 259 -12.41 -0.04 6.89
N ARG A 260 -11.60 -0.43 7.88
CA ARG A 260 -12.09 -0.87 9.18
C ARG A 260 -11.44 -0.09 10.31
N TRP A 261 -12.26 0.33 11.25
CA TRP A 261 -11.84 0.96 12.49
C TRP A 261 -12.11 0.03 13.64
N PHE A 262 -11.07 -0.29 14.40
CA PHE A 262 -11.13 -1.21 15.52
C PHE A 262 -10.79 -0.51 16.83
N HIS A 263 -11.43 -0.95 17.90
CA HIS A 263 -10.92 -0.70 19.24
C HIS A 263 -9.65 -1.55 19.48
N PRO A 264 -8.74 -1.13 20.38
CA PRO A 264 -7.57 -1.93 20.76
C PRO A 264 -7.88 -3.32 21.33
N THR A 265 -9.15 -3.60 21.67
CA THR A 265 -9.65 -4.91 22.10
C THR A 265 -9.89 -5.88 20.94
N GLY A 266 -9.74 -5.45 19.68
CA GLY A 266 -10.07 -6.23 18.49
C GLY A 266 -11.53 -6.08 18.03
N LYS A 267 -12.37 -5.38 18.80
CA LYS A 267 -13.77 -5.13 18.41
C LYS A 267 -13.83 -4.15 17.23
N LEU A 268 -14.51 -4.55 16.16
CA LEU A 268 -14.84 -3.68 15.04
C LEU A 268 -15.84 -2.60 15.48
N ALA A 269 -15.47 -1.34 15.30
CA ALA A 269 -16.30 -0.18 15.60
C ALA A 269 -17.06 0.31 14.35
N TYR A 270 -16.35 0.38 13.22
CA TYR A 270 -16.91 0.82 11.95
C TYR A 270 -16.27 0.09 10.78
N GLU A 271 -17.06 -0.23 9.75
CA GLU A 271 -16.62 -0.83 8.49
C GLU A 271 -17.24 -0.09 7.31
N GLN A 272 -16.40 0.39 6.41
CA GLN A 272 -16.80 0.83 5.09
C GLN A 272 -16.41 -0.26 4.09
N THR A 273 -17.40 -1.01 3.60
CA THR A 273 -17.19 -2.02 2.56
C THR A 273 -17.05 -1.35 1.20
N LEU A 274 -15.95 -1.60 0.49
CA LEU A 274 -15.67 -1.08 -0.86
C LEU A 274 -15.95 -2.14 -1.93
N LEU A 275 -15.65 -3.40 -1.61
CA LEU A 275 -15.95 -4.57 -2.42
C LEU A 275 -16.37 -5.70 -1.50
N ARG A 276 -17.46 -6.40 -1.83
CA ARG A 276 -17.81 -7.71 -1.27
C ARG A 276 -18.36 -8.57 -2.37
N GLN A 277 -17.69 -9.69 -2.66
CA GLN A 277 -18.20 -10.70 -3.57
C GLN A 277 -18.93 -11.79 -2.76
N PRO A 278 -20.06 -12.31 -3.26
CA PRO A 278 -20.69 -13.46 -2.63
C PRO A 278 -19.75 -14.67 -2.72
N SER A 279 -19.61 -15.42 -1.62
CA SER A 279 -18.83 -16.65 -1.64
C SER A 279 -19.39 -17.60 -2.71
N PRO A 280 -18.55 -18.23 -3.55
CA PRO A 280 -18.99 -19.02 -4.69
C PRO A 280 -19.94 -20.19 -4.33
N GLU A 281 -20.01 -20.58 -3.06
CA GLU A 281 -20.94 -21.59 -2.54
C GLU A 281 -22.42 -21.13 -2.49
N MET A 282 -22.71 -19.83 -2.67
CA MET A 282 -24.10 -19.33 -2.68
C MET A 282 -24.72 -19.14 -4.07
N THR A 283 -24.04 -19.56 -5.14
CA THR A 283 -24.52 -19.46 -6.53
C THR A 283 -25.01 -20.79 -7.12
N SER A 284 -25.64 -21.62 -6.30
CA SER A 284 -26.46 -22.75 -6.78
C SER A 284 -27.91 -22.60 -6.29
N CYS A 285 -28.74 -21.91 -7.07
CA CYS A 285 -30.19 -22.03 -7.09
C CYS A 285 -30.66 -21.84 -8.53
#